data_AF-A0A804RA93-F1
#
_entry.id   AF-A0A804RA93-F1
#
_cell.length_a   1.000
_cell.length_b   1.000
_cell.length_c   1.000
_cell.angle_alpha   90.00
_cell.angle_beta   90.00
_cell.angle_gamma   90.00
#
_symmetry.space_group_name_H-M   'P 1'
#
loop_
_entity.id
_entity.type
_entity.pdbx_description
1 polymer ?
#
loop_
_entity_poly.entity_id
_entity_poly.type
_entity_poly.pdbx_seq_one_letter_code
_entity_poly.pdbx_strand_id
1 'polypeptide(L)'
;MTESLVRNKPGMAIFLTTFGAFAYGMYQVGQGNKVRRALKEEKIAARSAILPMLQAEEDERFVKEWKKCLEEEARIMKDVPGWKVGESVYNSGKWMPPATGELRPEVW
;
A
#
# COMPACT_ATOMS: atom_id res chain seq x y z
N MET A 1 -31.08 59.10 -12.88
CA MET A 1 -30.01 59.26 -11.88
C MET A 1 -29.85 57.95 -11.11
N THR A 2 -29.58 56.84 -11.80
CA THR A 2 -29.49 55.50 -11.18
C THR A 2 -28.58 54.56 -11.98
N GLU A 3 -27.52 55.07 -12.63
CA GLU A 3 -26.58 54.23 -13.39
C GLU A 3 -25.09 54.51 -13.13
N SER A 4 -24.71 55.39 -12.19
CA SER A 4 -23.29 55.68 -11.90
C SER A 4 -22.71 54.94 -10.69
N LEU A 5 -23.42 53.96 -10.12
CA LEU A 5 -22.99 53.24 -8.93
C LEU A 5 -22.36 51.86 -9.22
N VAL A 6 -21.81 51.64 -10.42
CA VAL A 6 -20.88 50.51 -10.63
C VAL A 6 -19.50 50.92 -10.08
N ARG A 7 -19.40 50.80 -8.75
CA ARG A 7 -18.28 51.21 -7.91
C ARG A 7 -17.07 50.31 -8.16
N ASN A 8 -16.14 50.73 -9.01
CA ASN A 8 -14.85 50.06 -9.21
C ASN A 8 -14.11 49.97 -7.86
N LYS A 9 -13.94 48.75 -7.32
CA LYS A 9 -13.01 48.52 -6.19
C LYS A 9 -11.59 48.70 -6.73
N PRO A 10 -10.68 49.40 -6.02
CA PRO A 10 -9.30 49.54 -6.50
C PRO A 10 -8.69 48.14 -6.66
N GLY A 11 -8.01 47.87 -7.78
CA GLY A 11 -7.47 46.54 -8.10
C GLY A 11 -6.59 45.96 -6.99
N MET A 12 -5.89 46.84 -6.25
CA MET A 12 -5.10 46.47 -5.08
C MET A 12 -5.94 45.89 -3.94
N ALA A 13 -7.16 46.39 -3.70
CA ALA A 13 -8.04 45.84 -2.66
C ALA A 13 -8.53 44.43 -3.01
N ILE A 14 -8.81 44.16 -4.29
CA ILE A 14 -9.17 42.81 -4.75
C ILE A 14 -7.97 41.88 -4.56
N PHE A 15 -6.78 42.29 -5.00
CA PHE A 15 -5.55 41.51 -4.86
C PHE A 15 -5.20 41.19 -3.41
N LEU A 16 -5.25 42.17 -2.50
CA LEU A 16 -4.94 41.94 -1.09
C LEU A 16 -5.97 41.02 -0.42
N THR A 17 -7.24 41.14 -0.79
CA THR A 17 -8.30 40.27 -0.25
C THR A 17 -8.11 38.83 -0.71
N THR A 18 -7.84 38.61 -2.00
CA THR A 18 -7.59 37.26 -2.53
C THR A 18 -6.29 36.67 -1.99
N PHE A 19 -5.22 37.47 -1.90
CA PHE A 19 -3.95 37.04 -1.32
C PHE A 19 -4.09 36.71 0.17
N GLY A 20 -4.81 37.52 0.95
CA GLY A 20 -5.08 37.25 2.37
C GLY A 20 -5.90 35.99 2.58
N ALA A 21 -6.95 35.80 1.78
CA ALA A 21 -7.76 34.58 1.81
C ALA A 21 -6.93 33.34 1.43
N PHE A 22 -6.06 33.45 0.43
CA PHE A 22 -5.16 32.37 0.02
C PHE A 22 -4.13 32.03 1.11
N ALA A 23 -3.46 33.04 1.66
CA ALA A 23 -2.47 32.84 2.72
C ALA A 23 -3.09 32.16 3.95
N TYR A 24 -4.28 32.60 4.35
CA TYR A 24 -5.02 31.98 5.46
C TYR A 24 -5.51 30.57 5.12
N GLY A 25 -6.02 30.34 3.90
CA GLY A 25 -6.42 29.02 3.42
C GLY A 25 -5.27 28.03 3.43
N MET A 26 -4.10 28.44 2.93
CA MET A 26 -2.88 27.61 2.94
C MET A 26 -2.40 27.30 4.36
N TYR A 27 -2.54 28.25 5.30
CA TYR A 27 -2.26 27.99 6.71
C TYR A 27 -3.18 26.91 7.28
N GLN A 28 -4.49 27.00 7.05
CA GLN A 28 -5.44 25.97 7.51
C GLN A 28 -5.17 24.60 6.87
N VAL A 29 -4.87 24.55 5.57
CA VAL A 29 -4.48 23.31 4.87
C VAL A 29 -3.23 22.70 5.51
N GLY A 30 -2.24 23.53 5.85
CA GLY A 30 -1.04 23.10 6.55
C GLY A 30 -1.35 22.44 7.91
N GLN A 31 -2.24 23.04 8.70
CA GLN A 31 -2.68 22.46 9.97
C GLN A 31 -3.46 21.15 9.75
N GLY A 32 -4.37 21.11 8.78
CA GLY A 32 -5.12 19.90 8.43
C GLY A 32 -4.22 18.75 7.98
N ASN A 33 -3.17 19.04 7.21
CA ASN A 33 -2.20 18.04 6.77
C ASN A 33 -1.38 17.46 7.94
N LYS A 34 -1.04 18.27 8.95
CA LYS A 34 -0.38 17.78 10.17
C LYS A 34 -1.25 16.77 10.91
N VAL A 35 -2.54 17.08 11.10
CA VAL A 35 -3.50 16.16 11.75
C VAL A 35 -3.68 14.89 10.93
N ARG A 36 -3.86 15.00 9.61
CA ARG A 36 -3.98 13.83 8.72
C ARG A 36 -2.74 12.93 8.77
N ARG A 37 -1.55 13.54 8.87
CA ARG A 37 -0.30 12.80 9.01
C ARG A 37 -0.26 12.05 10.34
N ALA A 38 -0.61 12.70 11.46
CA ALA A 38 -0.67 12.04 12.77
C ALA A 38 -1.63 10.84 12.77
N LEU A 39 -2.83 10.98 12.19
CA LEU A 39 -3.79 9.88 12.06
C LEU A 39 -3.26 8.73 11.16
N LYS A 40 -2.52 9.05 10.10
CA LYS A 40 -1.90 8.04 9.25
C LYS A 40 -0.78 7.30 9.98
N GLU A 41 0.01 8.00 10.78
CA GLU A 41 1.06 7.42 11.62
C GLU A 41 0.45 6.49 12.67
N GLU A 42 -0.63 6.88 13.34
CA GLU A 42 -1.37 6.02 14.27
C GLU A 42 -1.89 4.75 13.58
N LYS A 43 -2.50 4.89 12.39
CA LYS A 43 -2.98 3.74 11.60
C LYS A 43 -1.85 2.78 11.23
N ILE A 44 -0.68 3.30 10.86
CA ILE A 44 0.50 2.49 10.53
C ILE A 44 1.02 1.79 11.79
N ALA A 45 1.08 2.49 12.93
CA ALA A 45 1.50 1.92 14.20
C ALA A 45 0.57 0.77 14.64
N ALA A 46 -0.74 0.98 14.58
CA ALA A 46 -1.73 -0.06 14.88
C ALA A 46 -1.58 -1.29 13.97
N ARG A 47 -1.37 -1.08 12.66
CA ARG A 47 -1.10 -2.18 11.72
C ARG A 47 0.20 -2.90 12.03
N SER A 48 1.27 -2.17 12.33
CA SER A 48 2.57 -2.78 12.65
C SER A 48 2.53 -3.63 13.91
N ALA A 49 1.67 -3.29 14.89
CA ALA A 49 1.50 -4.05 16.11
C ALA A 49 0.83 -5.42 15.86
N ILE A 50 -0.14 -5.48 14.95
CA ILE A 50 -0.88 -6.73 14.64
C ILE A 50 -0.23 -7.57 13.53
N LEU A 51 0.64 -6.97 12.70
CA LEU A 51 1.25 -7.61 11.54
C LEU A 51 1.99 -8.91 11.87
N PRO A 52 2.77 -9.03 12.97
CA PRO A 52 3.46 -10.29 13.28
C PRO A 52 2.52 -11.47 13.52
N MET A 53 1.36 -11.23 14.12
CA MET A 53 0.35 -12.28 14.35
C MET A 53 -0.26 -12.74 13.02
N LEU A 54 -0.66 -11.78 12.17
CA LEU A 54 -1.20 -12.10 10.85
C LEU A 54 -0.18 -12.83 9.96
N GLN A 55 1.09 -12.43 10.05
CA GLN A 55 2.17 -13.09 9.33
C GLN A 55 2.37 -14.53 9.82
N ALA A 56 2.30 -14.79 11.13
CA ALA A 56 2.42 -16.14 11.67
C ALA A 56 1.25 -17.04 11.22
N GLU A 57 0.03 -16.52 11.21
CA GLU A 57 -1.16 -17.24 10.70
C GLU A 57 -1.02 -17.57 9.20
N GLU A 58 -0.51 -16.64 8.42
CA GLU A 58 -0.21 -16.83 7.00
C GLU A 58 0.86 -17.89 6.78
N ASP A 59 1.97 -17.81 7.52
CA ASP A 59 3.08 -18.75 7.44
C ASP A 59 2.62 -20.18 7.79
N GLU A 60 1.77 -20.35 8.81
CA GLU A 60 1.16 -21.64 9.13
C GLU A 60 0.30 -22.18 7.99
N ARG A 61 -0.54 -21.33 7.38
CA ARG A 61 -1.38 -21.71 6.24
C ARG A 61 -0.51 -22.14 5.06
N PHE A 62 0.53 -21.36 4.76
CA PHE A 62 1.45 -21.63 3.67
C PHE A 62 2.18 -22.96 3.85
N VAL A 63 2.74 -23.23 5.04
CA VAL A 63 3.45 -24.50 5.31
C VAL A 63 2.51 -25.70 5.20
N LYS A 64 1.24 -25.57 5.64
CA LYS A 64 0.24 -26.63 5.49
C LYS A 64 -0.02 -26.93 4.02
N GLU A 65 -0.20 -25.91 3.19
CA GLU A 65 -0.44 -26.09 1.75
C GLU A 65 0.79 -26.62 1.03
N TRP A 66 1.97 -26.09 1.36
CA TRP A 66 3.23 -26.54 0.79
C TRP A 66 3.50 -28.03 1.03
N LYS A 67 3.19 -28.55 2.23
CA LYS A 67 3.28 -29.99 2.52
C LYS A 67 2.40 -30.82 1.60
N LYS A 68 1.16 -30.39 1.35
CA LYS A 68 0.26 -31.09 0.42
C LYS A 68 0.84 -31.08 -0.99
N CYS A 69 1.37 -29.94 -1.45
CA CYS A 69 2.01 -29.85 -2.76
C CYS A 69 3.19 -30.82 -2.89
N LEU A 70 4.03 -30.96 -1.85
CA LEU A 70 5.15 -31.90 -1.83
C LEU A 70 4.71 -33.37 -1.82
N GLU A 71 3.66 -33.70 -1.07
CA GLU A 71 3.06 -35.05 -1.06
C GLU A 71 2.50 -35.42 -2.44
N GLU A 72 1.80 -34.48 -3.08
CA GLU A 72 1.26 -34.63 -4.43
C GLU A 72 2.36 -34.74 -5.48
N GLU A 73 3.40 -33.91 -5.38
CA GLU A 73 4.59 -33.99 -6.23
C GLU A 73 5.25 -35.36 -6.13
N ALA A 74 5.46 -35.87 -4.91
CA ALA A 74 6.04 -37.19 -4.69
C ALA A 74 5.20 -38.32 -5.31
N ARG A 75 3.87 -38.21 -5.21
CA ARG A 75 2.94 -39.19 -5.78
C ARG A 75 2.96 -39.18 -7.31
N ILE A 76 2.99 -38.00 -7.93
CA ILE A 76 2.94 -37.84 -9.39
C ILE A 76 4.29 -38.17 -10.03
N MET A 77 5.40 -37.76 -9.41
CA MET A 77 6.75 -37.84 -9.99
C MET A 77 7.51 -39.13 -9.64
N LYS A 78 6.85 -40.11 -8.99
CA LYS A 78 7.47 -41.37 -8.54
C LYS A 78 8.17 -42.16 -9.67
N ASP A 79 7.68 -42.06 -10.90
CA ASP A 79 8.15 -42.85 -12.04
C ASP A 79 9.15 -42.10 -12.93
N VAL A 80 9.51 -40.85 -12.58
CA VAL A 80 10.40 -40.00 -13.40
C VAL A 80 11.86 -40.12 -12.93
N PRO A 81 12.79 -40.60 -13.76
CA PRO A 81 14.18 -40.79 -13.37
C PRO A 81 14.88 -39.45 -13.13
N GLY A 82 15.59 -39.34 -12.00
CA GLY A 82 16.38 -38.15 -11.65
C GLY A 82 15.59 -37.02 -10.99
N TRP A 83 14.27 -37.16 -10.82
CA TRP A 83 13.46 -36.18 -10.10
C TRP A 83 13.70 -36.26 -8.58
N LYS A 84 13.94 -35.11 -7.94
CA LYS A 84 14.03 -34.99 -6.49
C LYS A 84 12.90 -34.11 -5.98
N VAL A 85 12.01 -34.69 -5.18
CA VAL A 85 10.87 -33.98 -4.60
C VAL A 85 11.35 -32.82 -3.73
N GLY A 86 10.78 -31.63 -3.93
CA GLY A 86 11.09 -30.45 -3.13
C GLY A 86 12.50 -29.86 -3.37
N GLU A 87 13.17 -30.22 -4.47
CA GLU A 87 14.42 -29.58 -4.84
C GLU A 87 14.20 -28.10 -5.20
N SER A 88 14.99 -27.20 -4.60
CA SER A 88 14.91 -25.77 -4.90
C SER A 88 15.35 -25.52 -6.35
N VAL A 89 14.52 -24.82 -7.12
CA VAL A 89 14.86 -24.34 -8.46
C VAL A 89 15.95 -23.26 -8.40
N TYR A 90 16.13 -22.62 -7.24
CA TYR A 90 17.11 -21.57 -7.03
C TYR A 90 18.42 -22.11 -6.44
N ASN A 91 19.54 -21.74 -7.05
CA ASN A 91 20.89 -22.16 -6.64
C ASN A 91 21.46 -21.37 -5.44
N SER A 92 20.75 -20.36 -4.95
CA SER A 92 21.28 -19.42 -3.94
C SER A 92 21.21 -19.95 -2.51
N GLY A 93 20.53 -21.09 -2.29
CA GLY A 93 20.25 -21.64 -0.95
C GLY A 93 19.30 -20.77 -0.11
N LYS A 94 18.77 -19.68 -0.68
CA LYS A 94 17.78 -18.82 -0.03
C LYS A 94 16.38 -19.29 -0.40
N TRP A 95 15.49 -19.29 0.58
CA TRP A 95 14.07 -19.51 0.32
C TRP A 95 13.49 -18.34 -0.49
N MET A 96 12.67 -18.68 -1.47
CA MET A 96 11.92 -17.74 -2.30
C MET A 96 10.45 -18.20 -2.34
N PRO A 97 9.48 -17.29 -2.31
CA PRO A 97 8.09 -17.66 -2.44
C PRO A 97 7.83 -18.30 -3.83
N PRO A 98 6.92 -19.27 -3.94
CA PRO A 98 6.58 -19.90 -5.20
C PRO A 98 5.98 -18.88 -6.18
N ALA A 99 6.33 -18.99 -7.45
CA ALA A 99 5.85 -18.07 -8.48
C ALA A 99 4.44 -18.48 -8.94
N THR A 100 3.52 -17.50 -9.03
CA THR A 100 2.17 -17.70 -9.59
C THR A 100 2.16 -17.71 -11.13
N GLY A 101 3.22 -17.22 -11.77
CA GLY A 101 3.34 -17.13 -13.24
C GLY A 101 2.69 -15.89 -13.85
N GLU A 102 1.84 -15.18 -13.10
CA GLU A 102 1.20 -13.93 -13.51
C GLU A 102 1.90 -12.70 -12.89
N LEU A 103 1.87 -11.58 -13.62
CA LEU A 103 2.38 -10.29 -13.11
C LEU A 103 1.30 -9.61 -12.26
N ARG A 104 1.53 -9.50 -10.95
CA ARG A 104 0.61 -8.91 -9.94
C ARG A 104 -0.77 -9.59 -9.87
N PRO A 105 -0.83 -10.88 -9.49
CA PRO A 105 -2.10 -11.60 -9.33
C PRO A 105 -3.01 -11.02 -8.24
N GLU A 106 -2.48 -10.19 -7.33
CA GLU A 106 -3.22 -9.52 -6.27
C GLU A 106 -4.07 -8.33 -6.73
N VAL A 107 -3.89 -7.88 -7.98
CA VAL A 107 -4.63 -6.75 -8.56
C VAL A 107 -5.41 -7.24 -9.77
N TRP A 108 -6.71 -7.45 -9.60
CA TRP A 108 -7.66 -7.77 -10.68
C TRP A 108 -8.27 -6.51 -11.31
#